data_AF-I1CC55-F1
#
_entry.id   AF-I1CC55-F1
#
_cell.length_a   1.000
_cell.length_b   1.000
_cell.length_c   1.000
_cell.angle_alpha   90.00
_cell.angle_beta   90.00
_cell.angle_gamma   90.00
#
_symmetry.space_group_name_H-M   'P 1'
#
loop_
_entity.id
_entity.type
_entity.pdbx_description
1 polymer ?
#
loop_
_entity_poly.entity_id
_entity_poly.type
_entity_poly.pdbx_seq_one_letter_code
_entity_poly.pdbx_strand_id
1 'polypeptide(L)'
;MSEVQHLSISLWNANGLRTTTVHEVLSHCLSSTLLFITETWLLSPSLLPTDWMQYHVYGVPVPSANRGSMGVTALVSPSCPFPVSQLPSPNRYTLSLKVGSFRIHCLYVPPPLSTADFMNILSSIPSLPNTFICGDFNARLGDLTGDALVSSRGAAMARWLADRSLTVLNGPLAHGIPTWVGFRDDREMSSIIDMFLTNASLLSPRLDIASDLSLGSDHRLLTLSFSSAQSSASESSSATSDTTTHPRRLWNLSRLGEPDPCQLYQDTFRASAAPLLSQLKRLVQHPPSSRPPIDDLNASLNSIIYRSLDASVGDRPPRPSHWKKYWTLQLQDAADYRNRCYRRWRRAFGIDQVFWWHLHLLAIPLFRQAVIDAIRLSW
;
A
#
# COMPACT_ATOMS: atom_id res chain seq x y z
N MET A 1 -23.84 -12.40 11.83
CA MET A 1 -22.83 -13.01 10.92
C MET A 1 -21.65 -12.07 10.90
N SER A 2 -20.44 -12.53 11.25
CA SER A 2 -19.23 -11.70 11.20
C SER A 2 -18.94 -11.29 9.76
N GLU A 3 -18.84 -10.00 9.48
CA GLU A 3 -18.50 -9.50 8.14
C GLU A 3 -17.05 -9.90 7.82
N VAL A 4 -16.88 -10.72 6.78
CA VAL A 4 -15.56 -11.16 6.33
C VAL A 4 -14.99 -10.07 5.45
N GLN A 5 -14.03 -9.32 5.98
CA GLN A 5 -13.37 -8.25 5.24
C GLN A 5 -12.19 -8.83 4.45
N HIS A 6 -12.15 -8.57 3.14
CA HIS A 6 -11.06 -8.97 2.26
C HIS A 6 -10.06 -7.82 2.11
N LEU A 7 -8.79 -8.07 2.42
CA LEU A 7 -7.69 -7.13 2.26
C LEU A 7 -6.68 -7.67 1.25
N SER A 8 -6.20 -6.79 0.36
CA SER A 8 -5.08 -7.11 -0.54
C SER A 8 -4.01 -6.02 -0.44
N ILE A 9 -2.78 -6.41 -0.09
CA ILE A 9 -1.63 -5.53 0.05
C ILE A 9 -0.60 -5.95 -1.00
N SER A 10 -0.31 -5.05 -1.93
CA SER A 10 0.77 -5.21 -2.88
C SER A 10 2.04 -4.51 -2.40
N LEU A 11 3.20 -5.09 -2.69
CA LEU A 11 4.53 -4.59 -2.34
C LEU A 11 5.45 -4.69 -3.55
N TRP A 12 6.18 -3.63 -3.86
CA TRP A 12 7.15 -3.62 -4.94
C TRP A 12 8.30 -2.65 -4.67
N ASN A 13 9.55 -3.10 -4.78
CA ASN A 13 10.69 -2.19 -4.84
C ASN A 13 10.85 -1.66 -6.27
N ALA A 14 10.80 -0.34 -6.43
CA ALA A 14 10.83 0.31 -7.74
C ALA A 14 12.24 0.54 -8.29
N ASN A 15 13.29 0.45 -7.46
CA ASN A 15 14.66 0.78 -7.83
C ASN A 15 14.76 2.13 -8.58
N GLY A 16 14.18 3.17 -7.98
CA GLY A 16 14.04 4.49 -8.59
C GLY A 16 12.79 4.64 -9.45
N LEU A 17 11.66 4.89 -8.77
CA LEU A 17 10.36 5.05 -9.40
C LEU A 17 10.36 6.17 -10.45
N ARG A 18 9.93 5.83 -11.66
CA ARG A 18 9.72 6.78 -12.76
C ARG A 18 8.25 7.12 -12.85
N THR A 19 7.94 8.38 -13.17
CA THR A 19 6.58 8.87 -13.43
C THR A 19 5.84 7.98 -14.43
N THR A 20 6.52 7.53 -15.49
CA THR A 20 5.96 6.65 -16.53
C THR A 20 5.61 5.24 -16.02
N THR A 21 6.24 4.77 -14.94
CA THR A 21 6.05 3.42 -14.41
C THR A 21 4.94 3.35 -13.36
N VAL A 22 4.59 4.49 -12.73
CA VAL A 22 3.50 4.57 -11.73
C VAL A 22 2.20 4.00 -12.29
N HIS A 23 1.87 4.34 -13.52
CA HIS A 23 0.61 3.93 -14.15
C HIS A 23 0.58 2.46 -14.50
N GLU A 24 1.73 1.95 -14.94
CA GLU A 24 1.89 0.54 -15.27
C GLU A 24 1.78 -0.34 -14.02
N VAL A 25 2.45 0.02 -12.92
CA VAL A 25 2.32 -0.79 -11.69
C VAL A 25 0.88 -0.72 -11.14
N LEU A 26 0.22 0.44 -11.25
CA LEU A 26 -1.17 0.59 -10.82
C LEU A 26 -2.15 -0.24 -11.66
N SER A 27 -1.92 -0.43 -12.96
CA SER A 27 -2.80 -1.27 -13.80
C SER A 27 -2.77 -2.74 -13.37
N HIS A 28 -1.65 -3.20 -12.82
CA HIS A 28 -1.52 -4.53 -12.23
C HIS A 28 -2.02 -4.63 -10.79
N CYS A 29 -2.21 -3.49 -10.11
CA CYS A 29 -2.62 -3.44 -8.71
C CYS A 29 -4.07 -2.95 -8.51
N LEU A 30 -4.91 -2.89 -9.55
CA LEU A 30 -6.27 -2.34 -9.45
C LEU A 30 -7.17 -3.07 -8.46
N SER A 31 -6.94 -4.37 -8.23
CA SER A 31 -7.64 -5.18 -7.23
C SER A 31 -7.05 -5.05 -5.83
N SER A 32 -5.88 -4.41 -5.69
CA SER A 32 -5.23 -4.21 -4.40
C SER A 32 -5.91 -3.11 -3.60
N THR A 33 -6.01 -3.32 -2.30
CA THR A 33 -6.47 -2.30 -1.36
C THR A 33 -5.37 -1.25 -1.12
N LEU A 34 -4.13 -1.71 -0.96
CA LEU A 34 -2.95 -0.88 -0.80
C LEU A 34 -1.84 -1.38 -1.72
N LEU A 35 -1.02 -0.44 -2.21
CA LEU A 35 0.26 -0.71 -2.85
C LEU A 35 1.35 0.03 -2.09
N PHE A 36 2.30 -0.71 -1.53
CA PHE A 36 3.54 -0.16 -1.01
C PHE A 36 4.63 -0.23 -2.07
N ILE A 37 5.37 0.87 -2.21
CA ILE A 37 6.50 1.00 -3.11
C ILE A 37 7.73 1.42 -2.32
N THR A 38 8.80 0.62 -2.36
CA THR A 38 10.10 0.95 -1.77
C THR A 38 11.06 1.49 -2.85
N GLU A 39 12.10 2.20 -2.43
CA GLU A 39 13.05 2.91 -3.32
C GLU A 39 12.37 3.82 -4.35
N THR A 40 11.43 4.63 -3.88
CA THR A 40 10.74 5.55 -4.79
C THR A 40 11.64 6.66 -5.31
N TRP A 41 12.67 7.04 -4.54
CA TRP A 41 13.57 8.16 -4.82
C TRP A 41 12.84 9.50 -4.99
N LEU A 42 11.58 9.55 -4.52
CA LEU A 42 10.68 10.70 -4.61
C LEU A 42 11.11 11.75 -3.59
N LEU A 43 11.37 12.97 -4.05
CA LEU A 43 11.77 14.08 -3.20
C LEU A 43 10.57 14.92 -2.78
N SER A 44 10.55 15.34 -1.52
CA SER A 44 9.52 16.26 -1.01
C SER A 44 9.55 17.61 -1.75
N PRO A 45 8.40 18.25 -2.05
CA PRO A 45 7.02 17.82 -1.78
C PRO A 45 6.36 17.12 -2.99
N SER A 46 7.15 16.50 -3.87
CA SER A 46 6.65 15.93 -5.13
C SER A 46 5.68 14.79 -4.87
N LEU A 47 4.64 14.71 -5.70
CA LEU A 47 3.61 13.69 -5.61
C LEU A 47 3.63 12.79 -6.85
N LEU A 48 3.16 11.55 -6.70
CA LEU A 48 2.97 10.66 -7.84
C LEU A 48 1.70 11.06 -8.61
N PRO A 49 1.68 10.94 -9.95
CA PRO A 49 0.56 11.35 -10.79
C PRO A 49 -0.60 10.33 -10.73
N THR A 50 -1.27 10.21 -9.59
CA THR A 50 -2.38 9.26 -9.40
C THR A 50 -3.51 9.88 -8.59
N ASP A 51 -4.72 9.34 -8.76
CA ASP A 51 -5.88 9.64 -7.93
C ASP A 51 -5.93 8.78 -6.65
N TRP A 52 -5.04 7.80 -6.52
CA TRP A 52 -4.87 7.04 -5.28
C TRP A 52 -4.34 7.94 -4.18
N MET A 53 -4.89 7.81 -2.98
CA MET A 53 -4.41 8.56 -1.83
C MET A 53 -2.99 8.08 -1.49
N GLN A 54 -2.08 9.02 -1.25
CA GLN A 54 -0.65 8.72 -1.13
C GLN A 54 -0.08 9.18 0.20
N TYR A 55 0.77 8.33 0.77
CA TYR A 55 1.55 8.60 1.98
C TYR A 55 3.01 8.33 1.69
N HIS A 56 3.90 9.17 2.22
CA HIS A 56 5.32 9.11 1.88
C HIS A 56 6.19 9.20 3.12
N VAL A 57 7.23 8.37 3.11
CA VAL A 57 8.54 8.72 3.67
C VAL A 57 9.40 9.07 2.46
N TYR A 58 9.67 10.36 2.26
CA TYR A 58 10.40 10.83 1.08
C TYR A 58 11.84 10.32 1.04
N GLY A 59 12.37 10.22 -0.17
CA GLY A 59 13.78 9.96 -0.42
C GLY A 59 14.66 11.14 0.00
N VAL A 60 15.97 10.89 0.00
CA VAL A 60 17.00 11.87 0.37
C VAL A 60 17.65 12.40 -0.90
N PRO A 61 17.88 13.72 -1.03
CA PRO A 61 18.62 14.26 -2.17
C PRO A 61 20.01 13.63 -2.29
N VAL A 62 20.41 13.28 -3.52
CA VAL A 62 21.77 12.83 -3.83
C VAL A 62 22.50 14.00 -4.51
N PRO A 63 23.72 14.36 -4.06
CA PRO A 63 24.48 15.43 -4.68
C PRO A 63 24.63 15.21 -6.20
N SER A 64 24.40 16.27 -6.97
CA SER A 64 24.50 16.26 -8.45
C SER A 64 23.52 15.33 -9.17
N ALA A 65 22.45 14.87 -8.52
CA ALA A 65 21.39 14.08 -9.14
C ALA A 65 20.03 14.80 -9.09
N ASN A 66 19.25 14.64 -10.17
CA ASN A 66 17.86 15.15 -10.24
C ASN A 66 16.86 14.24 -9.49
N ARG A 67 17.33 13.20 -8.81
CA ARG A 67 16.53 12.22 -8.08
C ARG A 67 17.14 11.97 -6.70
N GLY A 68 16.29 11.55 -5.77
CA GLY A 68 16.75 11.11 -4.47
C GLY A 68 17.33 9.71 -4.50
N SER A 69 17.65 9.22 -3.31
CA SER A 69 17.79 7.80 -2.99
C SER A 69 16.74 7.43 -1.95
N MET A 70 16.51 6.13 -1.75
CA MET A 70 15.59 5.62 -0.71
C MET A 70 14.12 6.00 -0.94
N GLY A 71 13.33 6.04 0.13
CA GLY A 71 11.94 6.45 0.12
C GLY A 71 10.98 5.27 0.09
N VAL A 72 9.85 5.44 0.78
CA VAL A 72 8.75 4.48 0.85
C VAL A 72 7.45 5.24 0.58
N THR A 73 6.64 4.73 -0.33
CA THR A 73 5.32 5.28 -0.64
C THR A 73 4.26 4.23 -0.43
N ALA A 74 3.12 4.63 0.12
CA ALA A 74 1.90 3.84 0.09
C ALA A 74 0.87 4.54 -0.77
N LEU A 75 0.26 3.80 -1.68
CA LEU A 75 -0.90 4.21 -2.46
C LEU A 75 -2.11 3.42 -1.98
N VAL A 76 -3.17 4.13 -1.60
CA VAL A 76 -4.43 3.57 -1.13
C VAL A 76 -5.45 3.66 -2.25
N SER A 77 -6.02 2.52 -2.61
CA SER A 77 -7.03 2.45 -3.66
C SER A 77 -8.25 3.31 -3.32
N PRO A 78 -8.84 4.03 -4.29
CA PRO A 78 -10.14 4.68 -4.12
C PRO A 78 -11.24 3.70 -3.70
N SER A 79 -11.11 2.41 -4.04
CA SER A 79 -12.04 1.35 -3.64
C SER A 79 -11.72 0.73 -2.27
N CYS A 80 -10.69 1.21 -1.56
CA CYS A 80 -10.36 0.72 -0.23
C CYS A 80 -11.54 0.94 0.73
N PRO A 81 -12.14 -0.13 1.30
CA PRO A 81 -13.29 -0.01 2.19
C PRO A 81 -12.88 0.40 3.62
N PHE A 82 -11.58 0.45 3.91
CA PHE A 82 -11.08 0.70 5.25
C PHE A 82 -10.71 2.19 5.43
N PRO A 83 -10.92 2.74 6.64
CA PRO A 83 -10.28 4.00 7.00
C PRO A 83 -8.77 3.79 7.02
N VAL A 84 -8.04 4.72 6.38
CA VAL A 84 -6.58 4.72 6.34
C VAL A 84 -6.06 6.03 6.91
N SER A 85 -5.11 5.93 7.83
CA SER A 85 -4.38 7.09 8.36
C SER A 85 -2.91 6.76 8.56
N GLN A 86 -2.07 7.79 8.44
CA GLN A 86 -0.64 7.64 8.73
C GLN A 86 -0.40 7.63 10.24
N LEU A 87 0.37 6.65 10.69
CA LEU A 87 0.90 6.59 12.04
C LEU A 87 2.30 7.26 12.08
N PRO A 88 2.77 7.69 13.26
CA PRO A 88 4.15 8.13 13.40
C PRO A 88 5.13 7.07 12.88
N SER A 89 6.05 7.49 12.01
CA SER A 89 7.10 6.63 11.50
C SER A 89 8.10 6.31 12.64
N PRO A 90 8.35 5.03 12.96
CA PRO A 90 9.24 4.65 14.06
C PRO A 90 10.71 4.96 13.77
N ASN A 91 11.05 5.19 12.51
CA ASN A 91 12.36 5.59 12.02
C ASN A 91 12.20 6.14 10.59
N ARG A 92 13.28 6.72 10.05
CA ARG A 92 13.31 7.32 8.70
C ARG A 92 13.20 6.32 7.54
N TYR A 93 13.19 5.02 7.81
CA TYR A 93 13.16 3.95 6.81
C TYR A 93 11.78 3.29 6.70
N THR A 94 10.84 3.67 7.58
CA THR A 94 9.57 2.97 7.77
C THR A 94 8.39 3.92 7.59
N LEU A 95 7.49 3.60 6.67
CA LEU A 95 6.18 4.22 6.54
C LEU A 95 5.15 3.38 7.31
N SER A 96 4.43 4.00 8.23
CA SER A 96 3.45 3.33 9.08
C SER A 96 2.04 3.80 8.78
N LEU A 97 1.12 2.86 8.52
CA LEU A 97 -0.30 3.14 8.31
C LEU A 97 -1.17 2.36 9.29
N LYS A 98 -2.29 2.94 9.69
CA LYS A 98 -3.43 2.23 10.26
C LYS A 98 -4.45 2.00 9.15
N VAL A 99 -4.85 0.74 8.93
CA VAL A 99 -5.83 0.33 7.92
C VAL A 99 -6.90 -0.50 8.62
N GLY A 100 -8.04 0.11 8.93
CA GLY A 100 -9.05 -0.51 9.78
C GLY A 100 -8.46 -0.93 11.14
N SER A 101 -8.52 -2.22 11.46
CA SER A 101 -7.94 -2.81 12.67
C SER A 101 -6.44 -3.14 12.57
N PHE A 102 -5.85 -3.04 11.37
CA PHE A 102 -4.46 -3.41 11.12
C PHE A 102 -3.51 -2.23 11.23
N ARG A 103 -2.29 -2.53 11.66
CA ARG A 103 -1.13 -1.63 11.57
C ARG A 103 -0.19 -2.21 10.54
N ILE A 104 0.24 -1.40 9.58
CA ILE A 104 1.15 -1.86 8.51
C ILE A 104 2.37 -0.96 8.52
N HIS A 105 3.54 -1.56 8.71
CA HIS A 105 4.83 -0.89 8.68
C HIS A 105 5.59 -1.38 7.44
N CYS A 106 5.67 -0.54 6.41
CA CYS A 106 6.47 -0.83 5.23
C CYS A 106 7.84 -0.17 5.36
N LEU A 107 8.92 -0.95 5.22
CA LEU A 107 10.28 -0.48 5.36
C LEU A 107 11.13 -0.70 4.11
N TYR A 108 12.11 0.18 3.94
CA TYR A 108 13.21 -0.02 3.01
C TYR A 108 14.53 0.11 3.77
N VAL A 109 15.28 -0.99 3.89
CA VAL A 109 16.59 -0.99 4.55
C VAL A 109 17.68 -0.95 3.49
N PRO A 110 18.49 0.12 3.42
CA PRO A 110 19.60 0.19 2.46
C PRO A 110 20.64 -0.94 2.61
N PRO A 111 21.20 -1.45 1.51
CA PRO A 111 22.30 -2.42 1.55
C PRO A 111 23.52 -1.99 2.37
N PRO A 112 23.97 -0.72 2.40
CA PRO A 112 25.18 -0.33 3.13
C PRO A 112 25.09 -0.33 4.67
N LEU A 113 23.89 -0.42 5.27
CA LEU A 113 23.75 -0.35 6.72
C LEU A 113 24.45 -1.51 7.46
N SER A 114 24.93 -1.25 8.67
CA SER A 114 25.48 -2.32 9.51
C SER A 114 24.37 -3.28 9.99
N THR A 115 24.76 -4.48 10.44
CA THR A 115 23.79 -5.39 11.07
C THR A 115 23.20 -4.80 12.34
N ALA A 116 23.99 -4.03 13.11
CA ALA A 116 23.52 -3.36 14.33
C ALA A 116 22.45 -2.31 14.00
N ASP A 117 22.68 -1.45 13.00
CA ASP A 117 21.71 -0.44 12.58
C ASP A 117 20.43 -1.07 12.04
N PHE A 118 20.56 -2.15 11.26
CA PHE A 118 19.41 -2.94 10.81
C PHE A 118 18.57 -3.45 11.99
N MET A 119 19.21 -3.99 13.04
CA MET A 119 18.48 -4.45 14.23
C MET A 119 17.85 -3.30 15.03
N ASN A 120 18.49 -2.13 15.07
CA ASN A 120 17.92 -0.93 15.68
C ASN A 120 16.66 -0.46 14.94
N ILE A 121 16.66 -0.52 13.60
CA ILE A 121 15.49 -0.22 12.76
C ILE A 121 14.35 -1.18 13.07
N LEU A 122 14.61 -2.50 13.06
CA LEU A 122 13.58 -3.50 13.34
C LEU A 122 13.03 -3.39 14.76
N SER A 123 13.91 -3.15 15.74
CA SER A 123 13.52 -3.07 17.15
C SER A 123 12.77 -1.80 17.50
N SER A 124 12.83 -0.75 16.67
CA SER A 124 12.03 0.46 16.86
C SER A 124 10.57 0.31 16.42
N ILE A 125 10.24 -0.76 15.68
CA ILE A 125 8.87 -1.04 15.24
C ILE A 125 8.05 -1.58 16.41
N PRO A 126 6.91 -0.96 16.77
CA PRO A 126 6.09 -1.41 17.88
C PRO A 126 5.56 -2.84 17.68
N SER A 127 5.76 -3.71 18.67
CA SER A 127 5.18 -5.05 18.70
C SER A 127 3.76 -4.99 19.27
N LEU A 128 2.78 -4.67 18.42
CA LEU A 128 1.36 -4.60 18.78
C LEU A 128 0.55 -5.69 18.06
N PRO A 129 -0.60 -6.13 18.57
CA PRO A 129 -1.49 -7.04 17.86
C PRO A 129 -1.94 -6.47 16.51
N ASN A 130 -2.28 -7.36 15.57
CA ASN A 130 -2.76 -7.04 14.22
C ASN A 130 -1.76 -6.17 13.43
N THR A 131 -0.48 -6.48 13.57
CA THR A 131 0.62 -5.76 12.92
C THR A 131 1.16 -6.56 11.75
N PHE A 132 1.37 -5.85 10.64
CA PHE A 132 2.15 -6.28 9.50
C PHE A 132 3.44 -5.48 9.43
N ILE A 133 4.54 -6.16 9.15
CA ILE A 133 5.82 -5.55 8.80
C ILE A 133 6.17 -6.08 7.41
N CYS A 134 6.35 -5.19 6.44
CA CYS A 134 6.69 -5.58 5.09
C CYS A 134 7.71 -4.64 4.45
N GLY A 135 8.16 -4.99 3.25
CA GLY A 135 9.09 -4.16 2.49
C GLY A 135 10.35 -4.91 2.09
N ASP A 136 11.36 -4.16 1.67
CA ASP A 136 12.68 -4.69 1.33
C ASP A 136 13.61 -4.58 2.54
N PHE A 137 13.93 -5.76 3.11
CA PHE A 137 14.74 -5.87 4.30
C PHE A 137 16.24 -5.88 3.98
N ASN A 138 16.63 -6.13 2.72
CA ASN A 138 18.01 -6.47 2.35
C ASN A 138 18.62 -7.50 3.30
N ALA A 139 17.84 -8.52 3.68
CA ALA A 139 18.20 -9.59 4.62
C ALA A 139 17.68 -10.93 4.09
N ARG A 140 18.52 -11.96 4.12
CA ARG A 140 18.20 -13.28 3.56
C ARG A 140 18.05 -14.30 4.69
N LEU A 141 16.88 -14.90 4.83
CA LEU A 141 16.53 -15.78 5.94
C LEU A 141 16.83 -17.27 5.69
N GLY A 142 17.42 -17.61 4.55
CA GLY A 142 17.76 -19.00 4.19
C GLY A 142 16.54 -19.90 4.15
N ASP A 143 16.66 -21.06 4.78
CA ASP A 143 15.65 -22.13 4.81
C ASP A 143 14.25 -21.66 5.24
N LEU A 144 14.16 -20.66 6.11
CA LEU A 144 12.87 -20.12 6.58
C LEU A 144 12.01 -19.58 5.43
N THR A 145 12.64 -19.03 4.39
CA THR A 145 11.95 -18.56 3.18
C THR A 145 12.25 -19.42 1.96
N GLY A 146 13.17 -20.38 2.06
CA GLY A 146 13.68 -21.16 0.94
C GLY A 146 14.75 -20.40 0.12
N ASP A 147 15.34 -19.35 0.69
CA ASP A 147 16.47 -18.67 0.07
C ASP A 147 17.73 -19.56 0.19
N ALA A 148 18.55 -19.61 -0.85
CA ALA A 148 19.77 -20.43 -0.88
C ALA A 148 20.85 -19.97 0.11
N LEU A 149 20.79 -18.72 0.59
CA LEU A 149 21.80 -18.17 1.51
C LEU A 149 21.14 -17.48 2.71
N VAL A 150 21.89 -17.43 3.81
CA VAL A 150 21.58 -16.63 4.99
C VAL A 150 22.57 -15.46 5.06
N SER A 151 22.07 -14.23 5.19
CA SER A 151 22.94 -13.07 5.41
C SER A 151 23.13 -12.80 6.91
N SER A 152 24.16 -12.04 7.31
CA SER A 152 24.35 -11.66 8.73
C SER A 152 23.14 -10.94 9.32
N ARG A 153 22.48 -10.08 8.52
CA ARG A 153 21.20 -9.45 8.88
C ARG A 153 20.08 -10.48 9.01
N GLY A 154 19.99 -11.43 8.10
CA GLY A 154 19.01 -12.51 8.17
C GLY A 154 19.17 -13.38 9.42
N ALA A 155 20.41 -13.75 9.76
CA ALA A 155 20.70 -14.51 10.98
C ALA A 155 20.34 -13.73 12.26
N ALA A 156 20.54 -12.40 12.27
CA ALA A 156 20.15 -11.55 13.39
C ALA A 156 18.62 -11.37 13.47
N MET A 157 17.97 -11.18 12.32
CA MET A 157 16.51 -11.10 12.20
C MET A 157 15.83 -12.40 12.64
N ALA A 158 16.36 -13.56 12.25
CA ALA A 158 15.83 -14.86 12.66
C ALA A 158 15.84 -15.03 14.20
N ARG A 159 16.91 -14.61 14.87
CA ARG A 159 16.98 -14.58 16.34
C ARG A 159 15.96 -13.63 16.94
N TRP A 160 15.80 -12.44 16.36
CA TRP A 160 14.80 -11.47 16.81
C TRP A 160 13.36 -11.96 16.61
N LEU A 161 13.10 -12.75 15.57
CA LEU A 161 11.81 -13.37 15.28
C LEU A 161 11.48 -14.50 16.27
N ALA A 162 12.48 -15.28 16.72
CA ALA A 162 12.26 -16.43 17.60
C ALA A 162 11.51 -16.09 18.89
N ASP A 163 11.76 -14.88 19.43
CA ASP A 163 11.13 -14.41 20.67
C ASP A 163 9.84 -13.60 20.43
N ARG A 164 9.30 -13.61 19.20
CA ARG A 164 8.15 -12.80 18.80
C ARG A 164 7.09 -13.64 18.11
N SER A 165 5.83 -13.30 18.34
CA SER A 165 4.68 -13.93 17.65
C SER A 165 4.53 -13.44 16.20
N LEU A 166 5.63 -13.30 15.44
CA LEU A 166 5.63 -12.87 14.05
C LEU A 166 5.88 -14.05 13.12
N THR A 167 4.98 -14.28 12.19
CA THR A 167 5.13 -15.25 11.09
C THR A 167 5.69 -14.56 9.86
N VAL A 168 6.76 -15.10 9.27
CA VAL A 168 7.27 -14.67 7.95
C VAL A 168 6.46 -15.39 6.87
N LEU A 169 5.49 -14.70 6.26
CA LEU A 169 4.50 -15.28 5.35
C LEU A 169 5.12 -15.84 4.06
N ASN A 170 6.28 -15.34 3.64
CA ASN A 170 7.00 -15.88 2.48
C ASN A 170 7.35 -17.36 2.66
N GLY A 171 7.61 -17.82 3.88
CA GLY A 171 7.92 -19.22 4.17
C GLY A 171 6.75 -20.15 3.82
N PRO A 172 5.59 -20.07 4.49
CA PRO A 172 4.48 -20.99 4.24
C PRO A 172 3.71 -20.72 2.94
N LEU A 173 3.74 -19.50 2.38
CA LEU A 173 2.88 -19.13 1.24
C LEU A 173 3.61 -19.05 -0.11
N ALA A 174 4.94 -18.87 -0.11
CA ALA A 174 5.71 -18.65 -1.34
C ALA A 174 7.16 -19.18 -1.20
N HIS A 175 7.32 -20.33 -0.55
CA HIS A 175 8.64 -20.92 -0.25
C HIS A 175 9.51 -21.06 -1.50
N GLY A 176 10.75 -20.59 -1.42
CA GLY A 176 11.74 -20.72 -2.49
C GLY A 176 11.48 -19.84 -3.72
N ILE A 177 10.44 -18.99 -3.72
CA ILE A 177 10.14 -18.10 -4.84
C ILE A 177 10.89 -16.78 -4.64
N PRO A 178 11.89 -16.45 -5.50
CA PRO A 178 12.68 -15.23 -5.34
C PRO A 178 11.85 -13.96 -5.49
N THR A 179 12.25 -12.91 -4.77
CA THR A 179 11.64 -11.57 -4.86
C THR A 179 12.55 -10.58 -5.55
N TRP A 180 13.86 -10.83 -5.54
CA TRP A 180 14.86 -10.10 -6.29
C TRP A 180 15.57 -11.04 -7.26
N VAL A 181 15.83 -10.55 -8.48
CA VAL A 181 16.61 -11.25 -9.52
C VAL A 181 17.57 -10.27 -10.18
N GLY A 182 18.85 -10.57 -10.11
CA GLY A 182 19.91 -9.82 -10.77
C GLY A 182 20.80 -10.70 -11.62
N PHE A 183 21.78 -10.08 -12.28
CA PHE A 183 22.78 -10.78 -13.09
C PHE A 183 24.17 -10.36 -12.66
N ARG A 184 25.04 -11.34 -12.45
CA ARG A 184 26.45 -11.13 -12.14
C ARG A 184 27.28 -12.22 -12.80
N ASP A 185 28.36 -11.84 -13.47
CA ASP A 185 29.29 -12.76 -14.13
C ASP A 185 28.55 -13.76 -15.04
N ASP A 186 27.62 -13.26 -15.85
CA ASP A 186 26.73 -14.01 -16.76
C ASP A 186 25.85 -15.08 -16.09
N ARG A 187 25.66 -15.00 -14.77
CA ARG A 187 24.76 -15.87 -14.01
C ARG A 187 23.61 -15.07 -13.41
N GLU A 188 22.42 -15.64 -13.50
CA GLU A 188 21.26 -15.18 -12.76
C GLU A 188 21.53 -15.41 -11.26
N MET A 189 21.45 -14.34 -10.49
CA MET A 189 21.44 -14.38 -9.04
C MET A 189 20.05 -14.03 -8.55
N SER A 190 19.63 -14.64 -7.44
CA SER A 190 18.32 -14.37 -6.88
C SER A 190 18.36 -14.41 -5.35
N SER A 191 17.43 -13.69 -4.73
CA SER A 191 17.26 -13.67 -3.27
C SER A 191 15.79 -13.43 -2.90
N ILE A 192 15.47 -13.74 -1.65
CA ILE A 192 14.18 -13.45 -1.02
C ILE A 192 14.45 -12.41 0.06
N ILE A 193 14.23 -11.14 -0.28
CA ILE A 193 14.53 -9.97 0.56
C ILE A 193 13.31 -9.06 0.77
N ASP A 194 12.30 -9.20 -0.09
CA ASP A 194 11.00 -8.53 0.05
C ASP A 194 10.05 -9.46 0.79
N MET A 195 9.59 -9.05 1.98
CA MET A 195 8.88 -9.99 2.85
C MET A 195 7.61 -9.38 3.45
N PHE A 196 6.68 -10.25 3.82
CA PHE A 196 5.56 -9.93 4.70
C PHE A 196 5.69 -10.70 6.00
N LEU A 197 5.68 -9.98 7.12
CA LEU A 197 5.66 -10.51 8.47
C LEU A 197 4.36 -10.10 9.15
N THR A 198 3.77 -10.97 9.94
CA THR A 198 2.56 -10.62 10.69
C THR A 198 2.38 -11.39 11.99
N ASN A 199 1.70 -10.78 12.95
CA ASN A 199 1.14 -11.46 14.12
C ASN A 199 -0.40 -11.52 14.08
N ALA A 200 -1.01 -11.10 12.96
CA ALA A 200 -2.44 -11.17 12.76
C ALA A 200 -2.87 -12.60 12.40
N SER A 201 -4.08 -12.98 12.84
CA SER A 201 -4.72 -14.22 12.38
C SER A 201 -5.38 -13.97 11.03
N LEU A 202 -4.91 -14.66 9.99
CA LEU A 202 -5.39 -14.51 8.62
C LEU A 202 -6.24 -15.71 8.22
N LEU A 203 -7.38 -15.44 7.57
CA LEU A 203 -8.19 -16.48 6.94
C LEU A 203 -7.81 -16.58 5.46
N SER A 204 -7.53 -17.80 5.01
CA SER A 204 -7.16 -18.12 3.62
C SER A 204 -6.10 -17.18 3.03
N PRO A 205 -4.96 -16.94 3.72
CA PRO A 205 -3.95 -16.05 3.18
C PRO A 205 -3.30 -16.64 1.93
N ARG A 206 -3.04 -15.78 0.95
CA ARG A 206 -2.33 -16.11 -0.28
C ARG A 206 -1.31 -15.02 -0.59
N LEU A 207 -0.09 -15.43 -0.89
CA LEU A 207 0.99 -14.54 -1.32
C LEU A 207 1.39 -14.91 -2.75
N ASP A 208 1.04 -14.06 -3.70
CA ASP A 208 1.44 -14.21 -5.09
C ASP A 208 2.69 -13.37 -5.37
N ILE A 209 3.70 -13.97 -6.00
CA ILE A 209 4.92 -13.29 -6.44
C ILE A 209 4.97 -13.32 -7.97
N ALA A 210 4.88 -12.15 -8.60
CA ALA A 210 4.80 -12.02 -10.05
C ALA A 210 6.14 -12.32 -10.73
N SER A 211 6.41 -13.60 -10.97
CA SER A 211 7.65 -14.12 -11.55
C SER A 211 7.88 -13.76 -13.03
N ASP A 212 6.82 -13.31 -13.71
CA ASP A 212 6.77 -13.21 -15.16
C ASP A 212 6.23 -11.84 -15.62
N LEU A 213 6.25 -10.87 -14.69
CA LEU A 213 5.89 -9.47 -14.90
C LEU A 213 7.15 -8.60 -14.86
N SER A 214 7.35 -7.78 -15.90
CA SER A 214 8.46 -6.82 -15.96
C SER A 214 7.94 -5.41 -15.74
N LEU A 215 8.27 -4.82 -14.59
CA LEU A 215 7.94 -3.43 -14.23
C LEU A 215 9.16 -2.50 -14.31
N GLY A 216 10.25 -2.97 -14.93
CA GLY A 216 11.50 -2.22 -15.04
C GLY A 216 12.30 -2.09 -13.74
N SER A 217 12.04 -2.98 -12.77
CA SER A 217 12.82 -3.19 -11.56
C SER A 217 13.38 -4.63 -11.56
N ASP A 218 14.48 -4.83 -10.83
CA ASP A 218 15.06 -6.13 -10.49
C ASP A 218 14.30 -6.85 -9.36
N HIS A 219 13.34 -6.16 -8.74
CA HIS A 219 12.41 -6.76 -7.78
C HIS A 219 11.06 -7.08 -8.42
N ARG A 220 10.46 -8.17 -7.92
CA ARG A 220 9.13 -8.66 -8.32
C ARG A 220 8.04 -7.95 -7.52
N LEU A 221 6.86 -7.86 -8.12
CA LEU A 221 5.64 -7.45 -7.43
C LEU A 221 5.14 -8.61 -6.56
N LEU A 222 4.90 -8.34 -5.28
CA LEU A 222 4.29 -9.27 -4.34
C LEU A 222 2.87 -8.79 -4.04
N THR A 223 1.91 -9.70 -3.95
CA THR A 223 0.53 -9.41 -3.55
C THR A 223 0.08 -10.38 -2.47
N LEU A 224 -0.10 -9.88 -1.26
CA LEU A 224 -0.70 -10.60 -0.15
C LEU A 224 -2.21 -10.34 -0.12
N SER A 225 -3.02 -11.38 -0.23
CA SER A 225 -4.47 -11.33 -0.08
C SER A 225 -4.93 -12.22 1.05
N PHE A 226 -5.92 -11.79 1.82
CA PHE A 226 -6.49 -12.56 2.90
C PHE A 226 -7.86 -12.03 3.31
N SER A 227 -8.59 -12.86 4.04
CA SER A 227 -9.79 -12.47 4.76
C SER A 227 -9.50 -12.34 6.24
N SER A 228 -10.21 -11.45 6.93
CA SER A 228 -10.16 -11.34 8.39
C SER A 228 -11.56 -11.48 8.96
N ALA A 229 -11.74 -12.43 9.88
CA ALA A 229 -12.90 -12.43 10.75
C ALA A 229 -12.69 -11.33 11.80
N GLN A 230 -13.47 -10.26 11.75
CA GLN A 230 -13.62 -9.44 12.95
C GLN A 230 -14.40 -10.28 13.96
N SER A 231 -13.76 -10.60 15.09
CA SER A 231 -14.49 -11.08 16.25
C SER A 231 -15.34 -9.92 16.77
N SER A 232 -16.65 -10.03 16.63
CA SER A 232 -17.63 -9.14 17.26
C SER A 232 -17.71 -9.41 18.77
N ALA A 233 -16.59 -9.27 19.46
CA ALA A 233 -16.48 -9.29 20.90
C ALA A 233 -15.47 -8.18 21.23
N SER A 234 -15.86 -6.97 21.62
CA SER A 234 -16.95 -6.60 22.51
C SER A 234 -17.37 -5.16 22.22
N GLU A 235 -18.62 -4.95 21.80
CA GLU A 235 -19.37 -3.73 22.06
C GLU A 235 -20.85 -4.07 21.90
N SER A 236 -21.44 -4.46 23.03
CA SER A 236 -22.88 -4.61 23.16
C SER A 236 -23.51 -3.23 23.19
N SER A 237 -23.99 -2.73 22.06
CA SER A 237 -25.16 -1.85 22.05
C SER A 237 -25.91 -2.01 20.73
N SER A 238 -27.21 -2.17 20.89
CA SER A 238 -28.22 -2.38 19.86
C SER A 238 -28.27 -1.25 18.83
N ALA A 239 -28.14 -1.55 17.54
CA ALA A 239 -28.89 -0.88 16.48
C ALA A 239 -28.72 -1.59 15.12
N THR A 240 -29.85 -2.10 14.62
CA THR A 240 -30.28 -2.24 13.22
C THR A 240 -29.25 -2.54 12.13
N SER A 241 -29.48 -3.69 11.51
CA SER A 241 -29.04 -4.08 10.17
C SER A 241 -29.09 -2.95 9.14
N ASP A 242 -27.93 -2.41 8.78
CA ASP A 242 -27.69 -1.80 7.46
C ASP A 242 -26.37 -2.36 6.93
N THR A 243 -26.43 -3.59 6.43
CA THR A 243 -25.38 -4.18 5.61
C THR A 243 -25.48 -3.58 4.21
N THR A 244 -24.75 -2.51 3.98
CA THR A 244 -24.19 -2.21 2.66
C THR A 244 -22.74 -1.84 2.83
N THR A 245 -21.86 -2.69 2.27
CA THR A 245 -20.50 -2.35 1.86
C THR A 245 -20.53 -1.03 1.10
N HIS A 246 -20.35 0.09 1.80
CA HIS A 246 -20.31 1.38 1.14
C HIS A 246 -18.89 1.60 0.60
N PRO A 247 -18.72 1.75 -0.73
CA PRO A 247 -17.51 2.37 -1.25
C PRO A 247 -17.33 3.72 -0.56
N ARG A 248 -16.08 4.12 -0.30
CA ARG A 248 -15.74 5.42 0.29
C ARG A 248 -16.60 6.53 -0.33
N ARG A 249 -17.59 7.03 0.41
CA ARG A 249 -18.46 8.13 -0.04
C ARG A 249 -17.58 9.36 -0.24
N LEU A 250 -17.61 9.92 -1.44
CA LEU A 250 -16.92 11.15 -1.77
C LEU A 250 -17.98 12.23 -1.92
N TRP A 251 -17.85 13.35 -1.22
CA TRP A 251 -18.78 14.48 -1.32
C TRP A 251 -18.25 15.58 -2.23
N ASN A 252 -19.15 16.34 -2.87
CA ASN A 252 -18.76 17.47 -3.70
C ASN A 252 -18.50 18.74 -2.88
N LEU A 253 -17.44 18.73 -2.05
CA LEU A 253 -17.16 19.80 -1.08
C LEU A 253 -17.00 21.20 -1.70
N SER A 254 -16.67 21.32 -2.99
CA SER A 254 -16.63 22.63 -3.66
C SER A 254 -17.99 23.34 -3.70
N ARG A 255 -19.10 22.59 -3.60
CA ARG A 255 -20.45 23.16 -3.51
C ARG A 255 -20.72 23.86 -2.18
N LEU A 256 -19.91 23.66 -1.15
CA LEU A 256 -20.00 24.48 0.07
C LEU A 256 -19.57 25.94 -0.17
N GLY A 257 -18.97 26.25 -1.32
CA GLY A 257 -18.76 27.63 -1.77
C GLY A 257 -20.02 28.29 -2.36
N GLU A 258 -21.06 27.50 -2.66
CA GLU A 258 -22.36 28.02 -3.14
C GLU A 258 -23.24 28.40 -1.92
N PRO A 259 -24.01 29.51 -1.99
CA PRO A 259 -24.82 29.96 -0.85
C PRO A 259 -25.85 28.92 -0.38
N ASP A 260 -26.61 28.32 -1.29
CA ASP A 260 -27.73 27.44 -0.92
C ASP A 260 -27.26 26.10 -0.31
N PRO A 261 -26.30 25.36 -0.89
CA PRO A 261 -25.76 24.14 -0.29
C PRO A 261 -25.04 24.41 1.03
N CYS A 262 -24.34 25.54 1.16
CA CYS A 262 -23.68 25.92 2.40
C CYS A 262 -24.71 26.17 3.51
N GLN A 263 -25.77 26.91 3.22
CA GLN A 263 -26.86 27.16 4.15
C GLN A 263 -27.54 25.85 4.56
N LEU A 264 -27.85 24.98 3.60
CA LEU A 264 -28.45 23.67 3.85
C LEU A 264 -27.56 22.76 4.72
N TYR A 265 -26.23 22.79 4.50
CA TYR A 265 -25.28 22.08 5.35
C TYR A 265 -25.33 22.60 6.79
N GLN A 266 -25.26 23.93 6.97
CA GLN A 266 -25.26 24.54 8.29
C GLN A 266 -26.56 24.24 9.05
N ASP A 267 -27.70 24.31 8.39
CA ASP A 267 -29.00 24.06 9.02
C ASP A 267 -29.18 22.59 9.39
N THR A 268 -28.79 21.67 8.49
CA THR A 268 -28.84 20.23 8.73
C THR A 268 -27.89 19.82 9.86
N PHE A 269 -26.67 20.37 9.87
CA PHE A 269 -25.68 20.13 10.91
C PHE A 269 -26.17 20.66 12.25
N ARG A 270 -26.67 21.90 12.30
CA ARG A 270 -27.18 22.54 13.52
C ARG A 270 -28.34 21.75 14.12
N ALA A 271 -29.30 21.32 13.29
CA ALA A 271 -30.42 20.50 13.73
C ALA A 271 -29.95 19.14 14.26
N SER A 272 -29.07 18.47 13.53
CA SER A 272 -28.59 17.12 13.86
C SER A 272 -27.62 17.09 15.05
N ALA A 273 -26.87 18.18 15.29
CA ALA A 273 -25.91 18.29 16.38
C ALA A 273 -26.55 18.67 17.72
N ALA A 274 -27.80 19.14 17.75
CA ALA A 274 -28.45 19.60 18.98
C ALA A 274 -28.46 18.54 20.12
N PRO A 275 -28.75 17.25 19.87
CA PRO A 275 -28.70 16.21 20.89
C PRO A 275 -27.28 15.97 21.41
N LEU A 276 -26.29 15.89 20.50
CA LEU A 276 -24.89 15.68 20.85
C LEU A 276 -24.34 16.86 21.67
N LEU A 277 -24.67 18.10 21.28
CA LEU A 277 -24.28 19.29 22.01
C LEU A 277 -24.86 19.29 23.43
N SER A 278 -26.10 18.84 23.59
CA SER A 278 -26.77 18.72 24.89
C SER A 278 -26.08 17.67 25.77
N GLN A 279 -25.70 16.53 25.18
CA GLN A 279 -24.93 15.48 25.85
C GLN A 279 -23.54 15.96 26.28
N LEU A 280 -22.83 16.67 25.41
CA LEU A 280 -21.50 17.24 25.71
C LEU A 280 -21.58 18.29 26.83
N LYS A 281 -22.57 19.19 26.78
CA LYS A 281 -22.81 20.15 27.87
C LYS A 281 -23.06 19.46 29.20
N ARG A 282 -23.85 18.38 29.22
CA ARG A 282 -24.10 17.58 30.43
C ARG A 282 -22.83 16.93 30.95
N LEU A 283 -21.97 16.38 30.08
CA LEU A 283 -20.69 15.78 30.48
C LEU A 283 -19.72 16.80 31.09
N VAL A 284 -19.74 18.05 30.59
CA VAL A 284 -18.93 19.14 31.16
C VAL A 284 -19.49 19.62 32.50
N GLN A 285 -20.81 19.76 32.61
CA GLN A 285 -21.48 20.20 33.83
C GLN A 285 -21.45 19.14 34.95
N HIS A 286 -21.47 17.86 34.56
CA HIS A 286 -21.48 16.71 35.46
C HIS A 286 -20.46 15.68 34.98
N PRO A 287 -19.15 15.93 35.21
CA PRO A 287 -18.10 15.04 34.76
C PRO A 287 -18.22 13.67 35.45
N PRO A 288 -18.28 12.56 34.68
CA PRO A 288 -18.31 11.23 35.24
C PRO A 288 -16.98 10.90 35.94
N SER A 289 -17.05 10.02 36.95
CA SER A 289 -15.86 9.51 37.66
C SER A 289 -15.02 8.55 36.81
N SER A 290 -15.58 8.02 35.72
CA SER A 290 -14.91 7.21 34.71
C SER A 290 -14.76 7.97 33.38
N ARG A 291 -13.88 7.48 32.50
CA ARG A 291 -13.69 8.07 31.17
C ARG A 291 -15.02 8.05 30.40
N PRO A 292 -15.48 9.19 29.85
CA PRO A 292 -16.67 9.23 29.01
C PRO A 292 -16.46 8.43 27.71
N PRO A 293 -17.53 7.95 27.06
CA PRO A 293 -17.45 7.13 25.85
C PRO A 293 -17.02 7.97 24.64
N ILE A 294 -15.72 8.24 24.52
CA ILE A 294 -15.14 9.11 23.48
C ILE A 294 -15.39 8.56 22.08
N ASP A 295 -15.33 7.24 21.90
CA ASP A 295 -15.51 6.62 20.59
C ASP A 295 -16.96 6.75 20.09
N ASP A 296 -17.96 6.61 20.98
CA ASP A 296 -19.37 6.84 20.64
C ASP A 296 -19.67 8.32 20.31
N LEU A 297 -19.04 9.24 21.05
CA LEU A 297 -19.16 10.67 20.79
C LEU A 297 -18.55 11.03 19.43
N ASN A 298 -17.39 10.45 19.10
CA ASN A 298 -16.76 10.60 17.80
C ASN A 298 -17.61 9.99 16.67
N ALA A 299 -18.16 8.80 16.87
CA ALA A 299 -19.05 8.15 15.90
C ALA A 299 -20.30 9.00 15.65
N SER A 300 -20.90 9.56 16.71
CA SER A 300 -22.05 10.45 16.63
C SER A 300 -21.74 11.72 15.86
N LEU A 301 -20.61 12.37 16.14
CA LEU A 301 -20.17 13.56 15.41
C LEU A 301 -19.93 13.27 13.93
N ASN A 302 -19.23 12.18 13.62
CA ASN A 302 -18.97 11.77 12.23
C ASN A 302 -20.27 11.48 11.48
N SER A 303 -21.23 10.78 12.10
CA SER A 303 -22.56 10.53 11.55
C SER A 303 -23.31 11.83 11.22
N ILE A 304 -23.26 12.82 12.12
CA ILE A 304 -23.86 14.15 11.90
C ILE A 304 -23.19 14.87 10.71
N ILE A 305 -21.86 14.85 10.63
CA ILE A 305 -21.12 15.44 9.52
C ILE A 305 -21.53 14.78 8.20
N TYR A 306 -21.53 13.45 8.14
CA TYR A 306 -21.84 12.70 6.92
C TYR A 306 -23.27 12.93 6.45
N ARG A 307 -24.26 12.85 7.36
CA ARG A 307 -25.66 13.14 7.03
C ARG A 307 -25.83 14.56 6.51
N SER A 308 -25.12 15.52 7.10
CA SER A 308 -25.19 16.92 6.67
C SER A 308 -24.57 17.13 5.29
N LEU A 309 -23.46 16.46 4.99
CA LEU A 309 -22.83 16.47 3.67
C LEU A 309 -23.69 15.76 2.61
N ASP A 310 -24.29 14.60 2.94
CA ASP A 310 -25.21 13.86 2.06
C ASP A 310 -26.40 14.74 1.64
N ALA A 311 -27.00 15.44 2.60
CA ALA A 311 -28.15 16.31 2.37
C ALA A 311 -27.83 17.56 1.55
N SER A 312 -26.61 18.10 1.67
CA SER A 312 -26.27 19.43 1.13
C SER A 312 -25.55 19.38 -0.20
N VAL A 313 -24.45 18.63 -0.28
CA VAL A 313 -23.56 18.65 -1.44
C VAL A 313 -23.72 17.43 -2.34
N GLY A 314 -24.36 16.38 -1.82
CA GLY A 314 -24.64 15.13 -2.52
C GLY A 314 -23.39 14.30 -2.79
N ASP A 315 -23.61 13.07 -3.25
CA ASP A 315 -22.55 12.15 -3.62
C ASP A 315 -21.83 12.60 -4.89
N ARG A 316 -20.51 12.49 -4.86
CA ARG A 316 -19.64 12.61 -6.01
C ARG A 316 -19.20 11.20 -6.40
N PRO A 317 -19.56 10.70 -7.61
CA PRO A 317 -18.96 9.47 -8.08
C PRO A 317 -17.44 9.65 -8.15
N PRO A 318 -16.63 8.64 -7.81
CA PRO A 318 -15.19 8.72 -7.98
C PRO A 318 -14.93 9.17 -9.42
N ARG A 319 -14.23 10.30 -9.58
CA ARG A 319 -13.84 10.73 -10.93
C ARG A 319 -13.04 9.57 -11.52
N PRO A 320 -13.29 9.18 -12.79
CA PRO A 320 -12.40 8.25 -13.46
C PRO A 320 -11.00 8.79 -13.33
N SER A 321 -10.08 7.95 -12.87
CA SER A 321 -8.71 8.37 -12.68
C SER A 321 -8.18 9.07 -13.94
N HIS A 322 -7.45 10.16 -13.77
CA HIS A 322 -6.86 10.90 -14.88
C HIS A 322 -6.02 9.99 -15.80
N TRP A 323 -5.51 8.86 -15.30
CA TRP A 323 -4.78 7.90 -16.13
C TRP A 323 -5.66 7.11 -17.11
N LYS A 324 -6.95 6.86 -16.80
CA LYS A 324 -7.87 6.23 -17.76
C LYS A 324 -8.06 7.07 -19.01
N LYS A 325 -7.79 8.38 -18.95
CA LYS A 325 -7.94 9.28 -20.11
C LYS A 325 -6.87 9.07 -21.18
N TYR A 326 -5.66 8.64 -20.80
CA TYR A 326 -4.56 8.49 -21.76
C TYR A 326 -4.03 7.06 -21.86
N TRP A 327 -4.38 6.15 -20.94
CA TRP A 327 -4.07 4.73 -21.08
C TRP A 327 -4.95 4.10 -22.16
N THR A 328 -4.42 4.04 -23.38
CA THR A 328 -5.13 3.52 -24.56
C THR A 328 -4.93 2.02 -24.74
N LEU A 329 -5.75 1.40 -25.60
CA LEU A 329 -5.54 0.01 -26.03
C LEU A 329 -4.14 -0.21 -26.62
N GLN A 330 -3.61 0.77 -27.36
CA GLN A 330 -2.27 0.69 -27.94
C GLN A 330 -1.17 0.62 -26.86
N LEU A 331 -1.31 1.38 -25.77
CA LEU A 331 -0.38 1.29 -24.63
C LEU A 331 -0.49 -0.06 -23.93
N GLN A 332 -1.72 -0.57 -23.78
CA GLN A 332 -1.93 -1.91 -23.24
C GLN A 332 -1.28 -2.99 -24.11
N ASP A 333 -1.46 -2.93 -25.43
CA ASP A 333 -0.85 -3.87 -26.38
C ASP A 333 0.67 -3.83 -26.35
N ALA A 334 1.26 -2.64 -26.22
CA ALA A 334 2.69 -2.46 -26.09
C ALA A 334 3.24 -2.99 -24.75
N ALA A 335 2.53 -2.75 -23.64
CA ALA A 335 2.85 -3.33 -22.34
C ALA A 335 2.76 -4.86 -22.38
N ASP A 336 1.67 -5.39 -22.95
CA ASP A 336 1.43 -6.82 -23.09
C ASP A 336 2.47 -7.46 -24.01
N TYR A 337 2.89 -6.80 -25.09
CA TYR A 337 3.98 -7.28 -25.94
C TYR A 337 5.29 -7.38 -25.17
N ARG A 338 5.70 -6.32 -24.48
CA ARG A 338 6.91 -6.31 -23.65
C ARG A 338 6.87 -7.43 -22.60
N ASN A 339 5.73 -7.61 -21.94
CA ASN A 339 5.50 -8.65 -20.95
C ASN A 339 5.50 -10.05 -21.59
N ARG A 340 4.90 -10.24 -22.77
CA ARG A 340 4.97 -11.51 -23.53
C ARG A 340 6.41 -11.87 -23.87
N CYS A 341 7.22 -10.93 -24.32
CA CYS A 341 8.64 -11.17 -24.60
C CYS A 341 9.39 -11.60 -23.33
N TYR A 342 9.15 -10.91 -22.20
CA TYR A 342 9.72 -11.29 -20.91
C TYR A 342 9.31 -12.70 -20.47
N ARG A 343 8.01 -13.02 -20.54
CA ARG A 343 7.46 -14.34 -20.20
C ARG A 343 8.05 -15.45 -21.06
N ARG A 344 8.21 -15.21 -22.36
CA ARG A 344 8.85 -16.16 -23.27
C ARG A 344 10.32 -16.32 -22.96
N TRP A 345 11.04 -15.24 -22.69
CA TRP A 345 12.43 -15.29 -22.23
C TRP A 345 12.60 -16.13 -20.96
N ARG A 346 11.76 -15.94 -19.94
CA ARG A 346 11.79 -16.72 -18.68
C ARG A 346 11.58 -18.22 -18.87
N ARG A 347 10.91 -18.63 -19.96
CA ARG A 347 10.56 -20.03 -20.25
C ARG A 347 11.42 -20.66 -21.35
N ALA A 348 12.20 -19.85 -22.06
CA ALA A 348 13.03 -20.29 -23.17
C ALA A 348 14.39 -20.81 -22.67
N PHE A 349 15.00 -21.68 -23.48
CA PHE A 349 16.33 -22.24 -23.24
C PHE A 349 17.21 -22.06 -24.47
N GLY A 350 18.52 -21.96 -24.28
CA GLY A 350 19.49 -21.86 -25.37
C GLY A 350 19.32 -20.57 -26.20
N ILE A 351 19.42 -20.68 -27.53
CA ILE A 351 19.42 -19.52 -28.43
C ILE A 351 18.09 -18.73 -28.41
N ASP A 352 16.96 -19.41 -28.18
CA ASP A 352 15.65 -18.77 -28.06
C ASP A 352 15.60 -17.82 -26.87
N GLN A 353 16.35 -18.12 -25.81
CA GLN A 353 16.45 -17.24 -24.64
C GLN A 353 17.10 -15.90 -25.05
N VAL A 354 18.17 -15.93 -25.84
CA VAL A 354 18.83 -14.71 -26.36
C VAL A 354 17.87 -13.92 -27.27
N PHE A 355 17.14 -14.61 -28.14
CA PHE A 355 16.17 -13.99 -29.04
C PHE A 355 15.06 -13.27 -28.29
N TRP A 356 14.40 -13.93 -27.33
CA TRP A 356 13.32 -13.33 -26.55
C TRP A 356 13.82 -12.21 -25.63
N TRP A 357 15.04 -12.33 -25.11
CA TRP A 357 15.68 -11.25 -24.35
C TRP A 357 15.93 -10.01 -25.22
N HIS A 358 16.45 -10.19 -26.43
CA HIS A 358 16.66 -9.10 -27.37
C HIS A 358 15.35 -8.38 -27.71
N LEU A 359 14.28 -9.13 -28.01
CA LEU A 359 12.96 -8.55 -28.26
C LEU A 359 12.40 -7.82 -27.04
N HIS A 360 12.63 -8.34 -25.82
CA HIS A 360 12.24 -7.65 -24.60
C HIS A 360 13.00 -6.32 -24.44
N LEU A 361 14.31 -6.32 -24.65
CA LEU A 361 15.15 -5.11 -24.57
C LEU A 361 14.73 -4.04 -25.58
N LEU A 362 14.30 -4.43 -26.79
CA LEU A 362 13.74 -3.49 -27.78
C LEU A 362 12.36 -2.95 -27.38
N ALA A 363 11.51 -3.79 -26.78
CA ALA A 363 10.17 -3.40 -26.37
C ALA A 363 10.16 -2.39 -25.21
N ILE A 364 11.16 -2.42 -24.32
CA ILE A 364 11.26 -1.50 -23.17
C ILE A 364 11.27 -0.01 -23.58
N PRO A 365 12.24 0.48 -24.39
CA PRO A 365 12.30 1.89 -24.76
C PRO A 365 11.10 2.30 -25.63
N LEU A 366 10.60 1.43 -26.50
CA LEU A 366 9.42 1.69 -27.33
C LEU A 366 8.17 1.93 -26.48
N PHE A 367 7.89 1.03 -25.53
CA PHE A 367 6.77 1.20 -24.63
C PHE A 367 6.91 2.47 -23.78
N ARG A 368 8.10 2.75 -23.25
CA ARG A 368 8.37 3.97 -22.47
C ARG A 368 8.10 5.23 -23.28
N GLN A 369 8.57 5.27 -24.53
CA GLN A 369 8.35 6.41 -25.41
C GLN A 369 6.86 6.61 -25.70
N ALA A 370 6.13 5.52 -26.00
CA ALA A 370 4.69 5.56 -26.21
C ALA A 370 3.93 6.14 -25.01
N VAL A 371 4.31 5.76 -23.78
CA VAL A 371 3.71 6.34 -22.56
C VAL A 371 4.00 7.84 -22.46
N ILE A 372 5.22 8.29 -22.73
CA ILE A 372 5.58 9.72 -22.70
C ILE A 372 4.76 10.50 -23.72
N ASP A 373 4.63 9.99 -24.93
CA ASP A 373 3.89 10.65 -26.00
C ASP A 373 2.39 10.69 -25.71
N ALA A 374 1.81 9.60 -25.20
CA ALA A 374 0.41 9.56 -24.78
C ALA A 374 0.13 10.53 -23.62
N ILE A 375 1.04 10.64 -22.65
CA ILE A 375 0.95 11.65 -21.59
C ILE A 375 0.92 13.03 -22.26
N ARG A 376 1.92 13.38 -23.08
CA ARG A 376 2.00 14.69 -23.75
C ARG A 376 0.76 15.06 -24.56
N LEU A 377 0.17 14.10 -25.28
CA LEU A 377 -1.02 14.31 -26.10
C LEU A 377 -2.31 14.48 -25.29
N SER A 378 -2.28 14.09 -24.00
CA SER A 378 -3.44 14.20 -23.10
C SER A 378 -3.52 15.52 -22.33
N TRP A 379 -2.47 16.35 -22.41
CA TRP A 379 -2.42 17.74 -21.94
C TRP A 379 -2.71 18.68 -23.11
#